data_AF-V9GHW5-F1
#
_entry.id   AF-V9GHW5-F1
#
_cell.length_a   1.000
_cell.length_b   1.000
_cell.length_c   1.000
_cell.angle_alpha   90.00
_cell.angle_beta   90.00
_cell.angle_gamma   90.00
#
_symmetry.space_group_name_H-M   'P 1'
#
loop_
_entity.id
_entity.type
_entity.pdbx_description
1 polymer ?
#
loop_
_entity_poly.entity_id
_entity_poly.type
_entity_poly.pdbx_seq_one_letter_code
_entity_poly.pdbx_strand_id
1 'polypeptide(L)' 'MGELIGYNIFAQLNGGAPASFAPVFSGTLGSLGRKDAIGTIGANKTQLKGMPATLMKEASNMRYLSHINGLFTLAY' A
#
# COMPACT_ATOMS: atom_id res chain seq x y z
N MET A 1 -9.40 -1.73 1.06
CA MET A 1 -10.72 -1.76 0.38
C MET A 1 -11.02 -3.12 -0.21
N GLY A 2 -10.21 -3.63 -1.16
CA GLY A 2 -10.43 -4.94 -1.79
C GLY A 2 -10.55 -6.10 -0.80
N GLU A 3 -9.63 -6.20 0.16
CA GLU A 3 -9.67 -7.24 1.21
C GLU A 3 -10.95 -7.23 2.04
N LEU A 4 -11.41 -6.05 2.48
CA LEU A 4 -12.63 -5.91 3.26
C LEU A 4 -13.86 -6.38 2.48
N ILE A 5 -13.95 -6.00 1.21
CA ILE A 5 -15.05 -6.42 0.34
C ILE A 5 -15.00 -7.93 0.14
N GLY A 6 -13.81 -8.50 -0.11
CA GLY A 6 -13.62 -9.95 -0.21
C GLY A 6 -14.08 -10.69 1.04
N TYR A 7 -13.68 -10.21 2.22
CA TYR A 7 -14.13 -10.76 3.51
C TYR A 7 -15.65 -10.63 3.69
N ASN A 8 -16.23 -9.48 3.38
CA ASN A 8 -17.67 -9.26 3.56
C ASN A 8 -18.52 -10.13 2.63
N ILE A 9 -18.06 -10.37 1.40
CA ILE A 9 -18.71 -11.33 0.49
C ILE A 9 -18.63 -12.74 1.09
N PHE A 10 -17.45 -13.16 1.57
CA PHE A 10 -17.28 -14.45 2.23
C PHE A 10 -18.18 -14.60 3.46
N ALA A 11 -18.24 -13.59 4.33
CA ALA A 11 -19.06 -13.58 5.54
C ALA A 11 -20.54 -13.68 5.18
N GLN A 12 -20.99 -12.92 4.17
CA GLN A 12 -22.37 -12.96 3.69
C GLN A 12 -22.77 -14.34 3.18
N LEU A 13 -21.90 -15.03 2.44
CA LEU A 13 -22.18 -16.37 1.91
C LEU A 13 -22.21 -17.45 3.00
N ASN A 14 -21.53 -17.25 4.12
CA ASN A 14 -21.43 -18.22 5.22
C ASN A 14 -22.28 -17.87 6.45
N GLY A 15 -23.16 -16.86 6.35
CA GLY A 15 -24.00 -16.42 7.47
C GLY A 15 -23.25 -15.71 8.60
N GLY A 16 -22.02 -15.23 8.33
CA GLY A 16 -21.20 -14.47 9.27
C GLY A 16 -21.52 -12.97 9.26
N ALA A 17 -20.99 -12.25 10.26
CA ALA A 17 -21.19 -10.81 10.38
C ALA A 17 -20.20 -10.03 9.46
N PRO A 18 -20.68 -9.00 8.74
CA PRO A 18 -19.82 -8.15 7.93
C PRO A 18 -18.91 -7.29 8.83
N ALA A 19 -17.67 -7.08 8.38
CA ALA A 19 -16.75 -6.15 9.01
C ALA A 19 -16.98 -4.71 8.53
N SER A 20 -16.80 -3.75 9.45
CA SER A 20 -16.87 -2.32 9.15
C SER A 20 -15.61 -1.82 8.47
N PHE A 21 -15.74 -0.77 7.66
CA PHE A 21 -14.61 -0.14 7.00
C PHE A 21 -13.84 0.79 7.95
N ALA A 22 -12.56 0.47 8.18
CA ALA A 22 -11.62 1.34 8.88
C ALA A 22 -10.44 1.67 7.95
N PRO A 23 -10.37 2.88 7.37
CA PRO A 23 -9.26 3.26 6.49
C PRO A 23 -7.95 3.41 7.27
N VAL A 24 -6.88 2.78 6.79
CA VAL A 24 -5.52 2.98 7.32
C VAL A 24 -4.68 3.71 6.28
N PHE A 25 -4.34 4.96 6.56
CA PHE A 25 -3.49 5.79 5.70
C PHE A 25 -2.02 5.70 6.13
N SER A 26 -1.16 5.13 5.27
CA SER A 26 0.27 4.93 5.56
C SER A 26 1.18 6.08 5.08
N GLY A 27 0.60 7.16 4.56
CA GLY A 27 1.32 8.26 3.93
C GLY A 27 1.23 8.23 2.40
N THR A 28 1.81 9.25 1.76
CA THR A 28 1.75 9.46 0.29
C THR A 28 3.12 9.89 -0.22
N LEU A 29 3.56 9.29 -1.33
CA LEU A 29 4.83 9.58 -2.01
C LEU A 29 4.56 10.06 -3.45
N GLY A 30 5.09 11.22 -3.81
CA GLY A 30 5.03 11.79 -5.15
C GLY A 30 6.41 11.83 -5.80
N SER A 31 6.55 11.27 -7.00
CA SER A 31 7.81 11.34 -7.75
C SER A 31 7.98 12.66 -8.48
N LEU A 32 9.22 13.17 -8.50
CA LEU A 32 9.66 14.35 -9.24
C LEU A 32 10.62 13.95 -10.39
N GLY A 33 10.41 12.76 -10.97
CA GLY A 33 11.28 12.16 -11.99
C GLY A 33 11.72 10.75 -11.60
N ARG A 34 12.65 10.16 -12.37
CA ARG A 34 13.17 8.79 -12.10
C ARG A 34 14.04 8.70 -10.85
N LYS A 35 14.67 9.80 -10.43
CA LYS A 35 15.69 9.80 -9.36
C LYS A 35 15.30 10.63 -8.14
N ASP A 36 14.13 11.26 -8.14
CA ASP A 36 13.73 12.17 -7.08
C ASP A 36 12.24 11.98 -6.72
N ALA A 37 11.93 12.20 -5.45
CA ALA A 37 10.60 12.09 -4.89
C ALA A 37 10.48 12.92 -3.61
N ILE A 38 9.25 13.28 -3.28
CA ILE A 38 8.87 13.91 -2.02
C ILE A 38 7.63 13.23 -1.47
N GLY A 39 7.54 13.09 -0.15
CA GLY A 39 6.31 12.61 0.46
C GLY A 39 6.36 12.52 1.97
N THR A 40 5.29 11.97 2.51
CA THR A 40 5.11 11.73 3.94
C THR A 40 4.94 10.25 4.18
N ILE A 41 5.60 9.72 5.21
CA ILE A 41 5.49 8.31 5.59
C ILE A 41 5.00 8.17 7.03
N GLY A 42 4.13 7.18 7.22
CA GLY A 42 3.64 6.75 8.52
C GLY A 42 2.63 7.72 9.14
N ALA A 43 2.07 7.31 10.28
CA ALA A 43 1.08 8.10 11.02
C ALA A 43 1.64 9.46 11.48
N ASN A 44 2.94 9.52 11.75
CA ASN A 44 3.64 10.74 12.18
C ASN A 44 3.97 11.72 11.03
N LYS A 45 3.55 11.40 9.80
CA LYS A 45 3.76 12.23 8.59
C LYS A 45 5.22 12.66 8.40
N THR A 46 6.16 11.76 8.68
CA THR A 46 7.59 12.03 8.53
C THR A 46 7.87 12.41 7.08
N GLN A 47 8.42 13.61 6.86
CA GLN A 47 8.72 14.10 5.52
C GLN A 47 10.00 13.48 4.99
N LEU A 48 9.93 12.91 3.79
CA LEU A 48 11.08 12.42 3.04
C LEU A 48 11.21 13.19 1.73
N LYS A 49 12.45 13.40 1.32
CA LYS A 49 12.83 14.09 0.08
C LYS A 49 13.99 13.35 -0.57
N GLY A 50 14.17 13.46 -1.88
CA GLY A 50 15.34 12.91 -2.56
C GLY A 50 15.37 11.38 -2.54
N MET A 51 16.58 10.85 -2.44
CA MET A 51 16.85 9.40 -2.48
C MET A 51 16.05 8.58 -1.44
N PRO A 52 15.92 8.98 -0.16
CA PRO A 52 15.06 8.28 0.79
C PRO A 52 13.59 8.15 0.35
N ALA A 53 13.02 9.19 -0.26
CA ALA A 53 11.65 9.15 -0.76
C ALA A 53 11.51 8.23 -1.98
N THR A 54 12.51 8.25 -2.88
CA THR A 54 12.54 7.37 -4.06
C THR A 54 12.63 5.90 -3.65
N LEU A 55 13.52 5.55 -2.71
CA LEU A 55 13.63 4.20 -2.18
C LEU A 55 12.35 3.72 -1.51
N MET A 56 11.69 4.61 -0.75
CA MET A 56 10.43 4.27 -0.10
C MET A 56 9.28 4.07 -1.08
N LYS A 57 9.30 4.78 -2.21
CA LYS A 57 8.32 4.58 -3.28
C LYS A 57 8.47 3.17 -3.87
N GLU A 58 9.69 2.75 -4.16
CA GLU A 58 9.94 1.38 -4.65
C GLU A 58 9.60 0.32 -3.60
N ALA A 59 9.95 0.56 -2.33
CA ALA A 59 9.55 -0.32 -1.22
C ALA A 59 8.02 -0.44 -1.10
N SER A 60 7.29 0.65 -1.29
CA SER A 60 5.82 0.65 -1.31
C SER A 60 5.26 -0.21 -2.45
N ASN A 61 5.86 -0.15 -3.65
CA ASN A 61 5.47 -0.98 -4.78
C ASN A 61 5.74 -2.46 -4.51
N MET A 62 6.94 -2.79 -3.99
CA MET A 62 7.30 -4.16 -3.63
C MET A 62 6.37 -4.73 -2.57
N ARG A 63 6.01 -3.95 -1.54
CA ARG A 63 5.04 -4.36 -0.52
C ARG A 63 3.69 -4.74 -1.14
N TYR A 64 3.21 -3.95 -2.10
CA TYR A 64 1.96 -4.25 -2.80
C TYR A 64 2.08 -5.55 -3.60
N LEU A 65 3.17 -5.74 -4.35
CA LEU A 65 3.41 -6.97 -5.11
C LEU A 65 3.51 -8.19 -4.20
N SER A 66 4.22 -8.11 -3.07
CA SER A 66 4.26 -9.19 -2.08
C SER A 66 2.88 -9.50 -1.53
N HIS A 67 2.07 -8.47 -1.26
CA HIS A 67 0.72 -8.63 -0.72
C HIS A 67 -0.21 -9.40 -1.67
N ILE A 68 -0.07 -9.19 -2.98
CA ILE A 68 -0.86 -9.90 -4.01
C ILE A 68 -0.18 -11.17 -4.53
N ASN A 69 0.90 -11.64 -3.89
CA ASN A 69 1.75 -12.75 -4.36
C ASN A 69 2.32 -12.55 -5.78
N GLY A 70 2.47 -11.30 -6.21
CA GLY A 70 2.97 -10.89 -7.52
C GLY A 70 4.47 -10.61 -7.58
N LEU A 71 5.25 -10.94 -6.54
CA LEU A 71 6.68 -10.56 -6.49
C LEU A 71 7.50 -11.12 -7.65
N PHE A 72 7.06 -12.23 -8.25
CA PHE A 72 7.67 -12.82 -9.44
C PHE A 72 7.71 -11.88 -10.66
N THR A 73 6.83 -10.87 -10.73
CA THR A 73 6.81 -9.91 -11.84
C THR A 73 8.00 -8.95 -11.84
N LEU A 74 8.86 -8.99 -10.81
CA LEU A 74 10.09 -8.20 -10.75
C LEU A 74 11.30 -8.96 -11.32
N ALA A 75 11.19 -10.27 -11.53
CA ALA A 75 12.29 -11.11 -12.00
C ALA A 75 12.44 -11.15 -13.52
N TYR A 76 11.43 -10.64 -14.25
CA TYR A 76 11.31 -10.67 -15.71
C TYR A 76 10.89 -9.30 -16.22
#